data_AF-A0A1V9W5R8-F1
#
_entry.id   AF-A0A1V9W5R8-F1
#
_cell.length_a   1.000
_cell.length_b   1.000
_cell.length_c   1.000
_cell.angle_alpha   90.00
_cell.angle_beta   90.00
_cell.angle_gamma   90.00
#
_symmetry.space_group_name_H-M   'P 1'
#
loop_
_entity.id
_entity.type
_entity.pdbx_description
1 polymer ?
#
loop_
_entity_poly.entity_id
_entity_poly.type
_entity_poly.pdbx_seq_one_letter_code
_entity_poly.pdbx_strand_id
1 'polypeptide(L)' 'MASSIDYTSPSTNFTHDLSKSNYFKKDAQNYINVLGIKQLNTLENTSLLDIYLSTGNVVEPHI' A
#
# COMPACT_ATOMS: atom_id res chain seq x y z
N MET A 1 13.48 -10.63 10.79
CA MET A 1 13.01 -12.04 10.78
C MET A 1 12.18 -12.22 9.52
N ALA A 2 12.56 -13.13 8.62
CA ALA A 2 11.75 -13.43 7.45
C ALA A 2 10.51 -14.22 7.90
N SER A 3 9.32 -13.78 7.51
CA SER A 3 8.09 -14.55 7.70
C SER A 3 8.09 -15.70 6.70
N SER A 4 7.93 -16.95 7.16
CA SER A 4 7.72 -18.09 6.26
C SER A 4 6.31 -18.02 5.69
N ILE A 5 6.14 -17.35 4.55
CA ILE A 5 4.86 -17.28 3.84
C ILE A 5 4.66 -18.61 3.09
N ASP A 6 3.55 -19.29 3.37
CA ASP A 6 3.13 -20.46 2.58
C ASP A 6 2.40 -19.99 1.31
N TYR A 7 3.16 -19.81 0.23
CA TYR A 7 2.63 -19.41 -1.09
C TYR A 7 1.70 -20.45 -1.75
N THR A 8 1.52 -21.64 -1.15
CA THR A 8 0.58 -22.65 -1.65
C THR A 8 -0.76 -22.63 -0.91
N SER A 9 -0.85 -21.92 0.22
CA SER A 9 -2.07 -21.84 1.02
C SER A 9 -3.18 -21.11 0.26
N PRO A 10 -4.43 -21.61 0.27
CA PRO A 10 -5.58 -20.93 -0.35
C PRO A 10 -5.93 -19.59 0.31
N SER A 11 -5.38 -19.30 1.49
CA SER A 11 -5.55 -18.01 2.18
C SER A 11 -4.50 -16.96 1.79
N THR A 12 -3.52 -17.31 0.95
CA THR A 12 -2.56 -16.32 0.43
C THR A 12 -3.16 -15.53 -0.72
N ASN A 13 -2.93 -14.22 -0.69
CA ASN A 13 -3.38 -13.28 -1.71
C ASN A 13 -2.16 -12.80 -2.49
N PHE A 14 -2.25 -12.80 -3.81
CA PHE A 14 -1.17 -12.35 -4.71
C PHE A 14 -1.47 -11.02 -5.39
N THR A 15 -2.69 -10.51 -5.22
CA THR A 15 -3.14 -9.26 -5.81
C THR A 15 -4.04 -8.52 -4.84
N HIS A 16 -3.99 -7.20 -4.89
CA HIS A 16 -4.92 -6.34 -4.17
C HIS A 16 -5.30 -5.16 -5.07
N ASP A 17 -6.57 -4.74 -4.98
CA ASP A 17 -7.06 -3.54 -5.66
C ASP A 17 -6.67 -2.30 -4.84
N LEU A 18 -5.63 -1.60 -5.27
CA LEU A 18 -5.09 -0.41 -4.60
C LEU A 18 -6.13 0.70 -4.41
N SER A 19 -7.13 0.79 -5.30
CA SER A 19 -8.18 1.82 -5.19
C SER A 19 -9.05 1.67 -3.94
N LYS A 20 -9.06 0.47 -3.34
CA LYS A 20 -9.76 0.16 -2.08
C LYS A 20 -8.90 0.36 -0.85
N SER A 21 -7.65 0.79 -1.00
CA SER A 21 -6.72 0.99 0.10
C SER A 21 -6.26 2.43 0.22
N ASN A 22 -7.23 3.34 0.30
CA ASN A 22 -6.93 4.74 0.58
C ASN A 22 -6.37 4.88 2.01
N TYR A 23 -5.17 5.43 2.10
CA TYR A 23 -4.52 5.77 3.37
C TYR A 23 -4.80 7.23 3.75
N PHE A 24 -4.73 8.11 2.75
CA PHE A 24 -5.02 9.53 2.90
C PHE A 24 -5.63 10.08 1.61
N LYS A 25 -6.58 11.01 1.74
CA LYS A 25 -7.17 11.71 0.59
C LYS A 25 -7.43 13.16 0.96
N LYS A 26 -6.73 14.08 0.30
CA LYS A 26 -7.04 15.51 0.35
C LYS A 26 -8.19 15.82 -0.61
N ASP A 27 -8.08 15.33 -1.84
CA ASP A 27 -9.10 15.47 -2.88
C ASP A 27 -8.94 14.38 -3.97
N ALA A 28 -9.67 14.49 -5.07
CA ALA A 28 -9.62 13.50 -6.16
C ALA A 28 -8.29 13.47 -6.92
N GLN A 29 -7.47 14.52 -6.79
CA GLN A 29 -6.17 14.64 -7.47
C GLN A 29 -4.97 14.64 -6.51
N ASN A 30 -5.21 14.37 -5.23
CA ASN A 30 -4.19 14.35 -4.18
C ASN A 30 -4.54 13.30 -3.14
N TYR A 31 -3.92 12.12 -3.27
CA TYR A 31 -4.18 10.98 -2.40
C TYR A 31 -2.97 10.07 -2.28
N ILE A 32 -2.99 9.28 -1.21
CA ILE A 32 -2.01 8.24 -0.92
C ILE A 32 -2.78 6.94 -0.71
N ASN A 33 -2.43 5.90 -1.47
CA ASN A 33 -2.87 4.54 -1.22
C ASN A 33 -1.74 3.76 -0.54
N VAL A 34 -2.10 2.75 0.23
CA VAL A 34 -1.13 1.89 0.94
C VAL A 34 -1.30 0.44 0.52
N LEU A 35 -0.17 -0.26 0.38
CA LEU A 35 -0.15 -1.71 0.23
C LEU A 35 0.86 -2.29 1.20
N GLY A 36 0.36 -2.96 2.23
CA GLY A 36 1.18 -3.73 3.15
C GLY A 36 0.54 -5.07 3.47
N ILE A 37 1.07 -5.74 4.48
CA ILE A 37 0.65 -7.10 4.87
C ILE A 37 -0.84 -7.23 5.22
N LYS A 38 -1.47 -6.12 5.62
CA LYS A 38 -2.91 -6.06 5.91
C LYS A 38 -3.78 -6.16 4.65
N GLN A 39 -3.27 -5.69 3.51
CA GLN A 39 -3.95 -5.71 2.22
C GLN A 39 -3.52 -6.91 1.37
N LEU A 40 -2.23 -7.22 1.40
CA LEU A 40 -1.60 -8.26 0.59
C LEU A 40 -0.61 -9.03 1.46
N ASN A 41 -1.05 -10.17 1.99
CA ASN A 41 -0.31 -10.98 2.96
C ASN A 41 0.91 -11.74 2.37
N THR A 42 1.17 -11.58 1.07
CA THR A 42 2.39 -12.07 0.41
C THR A 42 3.51 -11.03 0.36
N LEU A 43 3.22 -9.79 0.76
CA LEU A 43 4.25 -8.83 1.11
C LEU A 43 4.83 -9.26 2.46
N GLU A 44 6.12 -9.56 2.52
CA GLU A 44 6.81 -9.93 3.76
C GLU A 44 6.93 -8.72 4.70
N ASN A 45 8.12 -8.12 4.79
CA ASN A 45 8.35 -6.92 5.59
C ASN A 45 8.43 -5.65 4.73
N THR A 46 7.76 -5.66 3.59
CA THR A 46 7.75 -4.56 2.63
C THR A 46 6.37 -3.94 2.59
N SER A 47 6.32 -2.61 2.57
CA SER A 47 5.10 -1.86 2.27
C SER A 47 5.38 -0.89 1.14
N LEU A 48 4.35 -0.59 0.37
CA LEU A 48 4.38 0.34 -0.75
C LEU A 48 3.38 1.46 -0.49
N LEU A 49 3.75 2.65 -0.92
CA LEU A 49 2.86 3.80 -1.00
C LEU A 49 2.75 4.20 -2.47
N ASP A 50 1.52 4.30 -2.94
CA ASP A 50 1.20 4.90 -4.23
C ASP A 50 0.69 6.31 -3.97
N ILE A 51 1.46 7.30 -4.44
CA ILE A 51 1.28 8.71 -4.11
C ILE A 51 0.99 9.47 -5.41
N TYR A 52 -0.22 10.02 -5.50
CA TYR A 52 -0.59 10.93 -6.58
C TYR A 52 -0.76 12.35 -6.04
N LEU A 53 -0.03 13.30 -6.63
CA LEU A 53 -0.09 14.71 -6.30
C LEU A 53 -0.24 15.54 -7.57
N SER A 54 -1.19 16.46 -7.59
CA SER A 54 -1.26 17.49 -8.62
C SER A 54 -0.23 18.60 -8.36
N THR A 55 0.12 19.35 -9.40
CA THR A 55 1.14 20.42 -9.35
C THR A 55 0.91 21.38 -8.19
N GLY A 56 1.97 21.70 -7.45
CA GLY A 56 1.93 22.62 -6.31
C GLY A 56 1.62 21.96 -4.95
N ASN A 57 1.31 20.66 -4.91
CA ASN A 57 1.18 19.91 -3.67
C ASN A 57 2.50 19.25 -3.28
N VAL A 58 2.78 19.20 -1.97
CA VAL A 58 4.00 18.63 -1.39
C VAL A 58 3.60 17.73 -0.22
N VAL A 59 4.31 16.61 -0.06
CA VAL A 59 4.29 15.82 1.17
C VAL A 59 5.44 16.33 2.04
N GLU A 60 5.14 16.73 3.27
CA GLU A 60 6.15 17.22 4.20
C GLU A 60 7.21 16.14 4.48
N PRO A 61 8.50 16.50 4.56
CA PRO A 61 9.54 15.56 4.99
C PRO A 61 9.23 14.99 6.38
N HIS A 62 9.31 13.68 6.53
CA HIS A 62 9.04 12.98 7.79
C HIS A 62 9.97 11.77 7.98
N ILE A 63 9.95 11.19 9.20
CA ILE A 63 10.76 10.04 9.64
C ILE A 63 9.83 8.94 10.18
#